data_AF-A0A5N5TKB9-F1
#
_entry.id   AF-A0A5N5TKB9-F1
#
_cell.length_a   1.000
_cell.length_b   1.000
_cell.length_c   1.000
_cell.angle_alpha   90.00
_cell.angle_beta   90.00
_cell.angle_gamma   90.00
#
_symmetry.space_group_name_H-M   'P 1'
#
loop_
_entity.id
_entity.type
_entity.pdbx_description
1 polymer ?
#
loop_
_entity_poly.entity_id
_entity_poly.type
_entity_poly.pdbx_seq_one_letter_code
_entity_poly.pdbx_strand_id
1 'polypeptide(L)'
;VGKTTLINKLLEDFGETLGFSVSYTTREVRKGERVGIDYRYVSKEEFAQKKFYETCKFSENYYGTSKEEIKRIKKEGKIPLLDVNVKSIKQLKQQQELVCSLIIFIKPPNPVLKTLEERLKKRSEITGENEDAIKKRLASAQIELEECENLKLRNIIINDYIDNAYEKLSEIVLPVIERLHGKYSNLVLDNNIDAKTKTKKTVVNNSNFDTDNNDDINNLPALQDDNRNIFDRALADPEDDHRDLFDPDNIPSGRSCIML
;
A
#
# COMPACT_ATOMS: atom_id res chain seq x y z
N VAL A 1 -15.39 0.46 -0.21
CA VAL A 1 -15.44 0.01 1.20
C VAL A 1 -14.66 0.94 2.14
N GLY A 2 -14.34 2.19 1.76
CA GLY A 2 -13.64 3.16 2.62
C GLY A 2 -12.23 2.79 3.08
N LYS A 3 -11.58 1.81 2.45
CA LYS A 3 -10.29 1.27 2.89
C LYS A 3 -9.14 2.28 2.81
N THR A 4 -9.08 3.11 1.77
CA THR A 4 -7.99 4.10 1.66
C THR A 4 -8.09 5.12 2.78
N THR A 5 -9.30 5.55 3.14
CA THR A 5 -9.52 6.40 4.31
C THR A 5 -9.03 5.73 5.60
N LEU A 6 -9.33 4.45 5.81
CA LEU A 6 -8.83 3.67 6.95
C LEU A 6 -7.29 3.54 6.96
N ILE A 7 -6.69 3.33 5.79
CA ILE A 7 -5.23 3.26 5.61
C ILE A 7 -4.58 4.61 5.92
N ASN A 8 -5.17 5.72 5.46
CA ASN A 8 -4.65 7.06 5.70
C ASN A 8 -4.68 7.37 7.21
N LYS A 9 -5.80 7.09 7.89
CA LYS A 9 -5.88 7.24 9.36
C LYS A 9 -4.82 6.39 10.08
N LEU A 10 -4.58 5.14 9.65
CA LEU A 10 -3.49 4.31 10.21
C LEU A 10 -2.11 4.92 9.98
N LEU A 11 -1.86 5.52 8.82
CA LEU A 11 -0.57 6.17 8.50
C LEU A 11 -0.40 7.50 9.24
N GLU A 12 -1.49 8.21 9.54
CA GLU A 12 -1.47 9.39 10.41
C GLU A 12 -1.07 9.03 11.84
N ASP A 13 -1.70 7.99 12.41
CA ASP A 13 -1.44 7.58 13.79
C ASP A 13 -0.11 6.82 13.96
N PHE A 14 0.29 6.04 12.94
CA PHE A 14 1.41 5.10 13.05
C PHE A 14 2.46 5.25 11.93
N GLY A 15 2.54 6.38 11.23
CA GLY A 15 3.41 6.58 10.06
C GLY A 15 4.92 6.45 10.34
N GLU A 16 5.35 6.61 11.59
CA GLU A 16 6.74 6.34 12.00
C GLU A 16 7.05 4.83 12.02
N THR A 17 6.02 4.00 12.26
CA THR A 17 6.16 2.53 12.35
C THR A 17 5.68 1.81 11.11
N LEU A 18 4.67 2.34 10.40
CA LEU A 18 4.09 1.74 9.20
C LEU A 18 4.64 2.41 7.94
N GLY A 19 4.92 1.60 6.92
CA GLY A 19 5.27 2.10 5.58
C GLY A 19 4.28 1.59 4.56
N PHE A 20 3.61 2.48 3.84
CA PHE A 20 2.67 2.09 2.79
C PHE A 20 3.40 1.53 1.56
N SER A 21 2.93 0.38 1.08
CA SER A 21 3.45 -0.28 -0.12
C SER A 21 2.69 0.16 -1.37
N VAL A 22 3.25 1.10 -2.12
CA VAL A 22 2.63 1.57 -3.37
C VAL A 22 2.75 0.49 -4.46
N SER A 23 1.61 -0.03 -4.91
CA SER A 23 1.53 -1.09 -5.92
C SER A 23 1.98 -0.62 -7.31
N TYR A 24 2.39 -1.57 -8.15
CA TYR A 24 2.58 -1.33 -9.58
C TYR A 24 1.29 -1.58 -10.36
N THR A 25 1.11 -0.88 -11.48
CA THR A 25 0.05 -1.15 -12.45
C THR A 25 0.49 -0.89 -13.89
N THR A 26 -0.09 -1.62 -14.84
CA THR A 26 0.08 -1.37 -16.29
C THR A 26 -1.02 -0.49 -16.88
N ARG A 27 -1.96 -0.05 -16.06
CA ARG A 27 -3.00 0.90 -16.44
C ARG A 27 -2.37 2.28 -16.68
N GLU A 28 -2.98 3.10 -17.54
CA GLU A 28 -2.65 4.52 -17.64
C GLU A 28 -3.12 5.34 -16.43
N VAL A 29 -2.34 6.35 -16.05
CA VAL A 29 -2.68 7.29 -14.97
C VAL A 29 -4.04 7.94 -15.25
N ARG A 30 -4.94 7.95 -14.27
CA ARG A 30 -6.21 8.68 -14.40
C ARG A 30 -6.03 10.13 -13.97
N LYS A 31 -6.92 11.00 -14.44
CA LYS A 31 -6.99 12.39 -13.97
C LYS A 31 -7.13 12.41 -12.44
N GLY A 32 -6.27 13.16 -11.76
CA GLY A 32 -6.24 13.29 -10.29
C GLY A 32 -5.23 12.37 -9.59
N GLU A 33 -4.79 11.28 -10.24
CA GLU A 33 -3.82 10.36 -9.64
C GLU A 33 -2.38 10.87 -9.77
N ARG A 34 -1.56 10.54 -8.77
CA ARG A 34 -0.16 10.93 -8.65
C ARG A 34 0.75 9.72 -8.79
N VAL A 35 1.70 9.84 -9.71
CA VAL A 35 2.71 8.81 -9.98
C VAL A 35 3.58 8.61 -8.75
N GLY A 36 3.76 7.35 -8.34
CA GLY A 36 4.58 6.97 -7.18
C GLY A 36 3.86 7.07 -5.83
N ILE A 37 2.65 7.63 -5.81
CA ILE A 37 1.81 7.73 -4.60
C ILE A 37 0.63 6.77 -4.70
N ASP A 38 -0.20 6.93 -5.73
CA ASP A 38 -1.39 6.07 -5.92
C ASP A 38 -0.97 4.70 -6.48
N TYR A 39 -0.17 4.73 -7.54
CA TYR A 39 0.48 3.56 -8.12
C TYR A 39 1.83 3.93 -8.73
N ARG A 40 2.66 2.91 -8.95
CA ARG A 40 3.77 2.97 -9.89
C ARG A 40 3.29 2.48 -11.26
N TYR A 41 3.16 3.41 -12.19
CA TYR A 41 2.62 3.15 -13.52
C TYR A 41 3.77 2.74 -14.44
N VAL A 42 3.66 1.56 -15.04
CA VAL A 42 4.72 0.94 -15.83
C VAL A 42 4.15 0.28 -17.09
N SER A 43 4.98 0.05 -18.11
CA SER A 43 4.52 -0.70 -19.28
C SER A 43 4.29 -2.19 -18.94
N LYS A 44 3.62 -2.93 -19.82
CA LYS A 44 3.43 -4.39 -19.63
C LYS A 44 4.75 -5.14 -19.68
N GLU A 45 5.68 -4.69 -20.52
CA GLU A 45 7.03 -5.24 -20.68
C GLU A 45 7.84 -5.00 -19.40
N GLU A 46 7.82 -3.79 -18.86
CA GLU A 46 8.51 -3.48 -17.60
C GLU A 46 7.89 -4.25 -16.42
N PHE A 47 6.55 -4.35 -16.37
CA PHE A 47 5.87 -5.13 -15.35
C PHE A 47 6.33 -6.60 -15.37
N ALA A 48 6.47 -7.21 -16.54
CA ALA A 48 6.90 -8.60 -16.67
C ALA A 48 8.34 -8.86 -16.18
N GLN A 49 9.19 -7.83 -16.14
CA GLN A 49 10.58 -7.94 -15.65
C GLN A 49 10.70 -7.85 -14.12
N LYS A 50 9.66 -7.35 -13.43
CA LYS A 50 9.68 -7.18 -11.98
C LYS A 50 9.33 -8.46 -11.24
N LYS A 51 9.76 -8.52 -9.97
CA LYS A 51 9.45 -9.63 -9.06
C LYS A 51 8.38 -9.20 -8.06
N PHE A 52 7.31 -9.97 -7.97
CA PHE A 52 6.17 -9.67 -7.12
C PHE A 52 5.97 -10.73 -6.03
N TYR A 53 5.34 -10.32 -4.92
CA TYR A 53 4.75 -11.26 -3.97
C TYR A 53 3.35 -11.70 -4.41
N GLU A 54 2.62 -10.83 -5.10
CA GLU A 54 1.34 -11.13 -5.73
C GLU A 54 1.16 -10.31 -7.00
N THR A 55 0.46 -10.90 -7.96
CA THR A 55 -0.05 -10.18 -9.13
C THR A 55 -1.51 -10.53 -9.36
N CYS A 56 -2.26 -9.58 -9.90
CA CYS A 56 -3.61 -9.81 -10.38
C CYS A 56 -3.87 -9.05 -11.68
N LYS A 57 -4.79 -9.58 -12.49
CA LYS A 57 -5.29 -8.91 -13.70
C LYS A 57 -6.71 -8.43 -13.42
N PHE A 58 -6.96 -7.15 -13.68
CA PHE A 58 -8.30 -6.56 -13.64
C PHE A 58 -8.56 -5.82 -14.94
N SER A 59 -9.61 -6.22 -15.66
CA SER A 59 -9.79 -5.87 -17.07
C SER A 59 -8.53 -6.23 -17.87
N GLU A 60 -7.94 -5.29 -18.63
CA GLU A 60 -6.74 -5.57 -19.46
C GLU A 60 -5.41 -5.16 -18.81
N ASN A 61 -5.46 -4.78 -17.53
CA ASN A 61 -4.31 -4.25 -16.80
C ASN A 61 -3.86 -5.17 -15.69
N TYR A 62 -2.56 -5.21 -15.47
CA TYR A 62 -1.93 -5.93 -14.37
C TYR A 62 -1.71 -5.00 -13.19
N TYR A 63 -1.74 -5.59 -12.00
CA TYR A 63 -1.45 -4.95 -10.74
C TYR A 63 -0.58 -5.89 -9.92
N GLY A 64 0.32 -5.35 -9.09
CA GLY A 64 1.12 -6.19 -8.23
C GLY A 64 1.91 -5.47 -7.16
N THR A 65 2.16 -6.19 -6.08
CA THR A 65 2.99 -5.77 -4.94
C THR A 65 4.42 -6.26 -5.13
N SER A 66 5.34 -5.34 -5.44
CA SER A 66 6.73 -5.67 -5.76
C SER A 66 7.48 -6.15 -4.52
N LYS A 67 8.35 -7.17 -4.70
CA LYS A 67 9.27 -7.60 -3.64
C LYS A 67 10.25 -6.50 -3.24
N GLU A 68 10.61 -5.62 -4.17
CA GLU A 68 11.49 -4.49 -3.92
C GLU A 68 10.87 -3.48 -2.97
N GLU A 69 9.58 -3.17 -3.16
CA GLU A 69 8.88 -2.16 -2.34
C GLU A 69 8.80 -2.58 -0.88
N ILE A 70 8.44 -3.83 -0.63
CA ILE A 70 8.41 -4.40 0.72
C ILE A 70 9.81 -4.40 1.33
N LYS A 71 10.86 -4.69 0.54
CA LYS A 71 12.25 -4.63 1.03
C LYS A 71 12.67 -3.21 1.37
N ARG A 72 12.26 -2.21 0.60
CA ARG A 72 12.50 -0.79 0.89
C ARG A 72 11.91 -0.42 2.25
N ILE A 73 10.62 -0.69 2.46
CA ILE A 73 9.93 -0.39 3.72
C ILE A 73 10.59 -1.08 4.92
N LYS A 74 10.96 -2.36 4.78
CA LYS A 74 11.66 -3.10 5.84
C LYS A 74 13.04 -2.51 6.16
N LYS A 75 13.78 -2.00 5.16
CA LYS A 75 15.08 -1.33 5.37
C LYS A 75 14.94 0.00 6.11
N GLU A 76 13.80 0.66 5.98
CA GLU A 76 13.45 1.87 6.74
C GLU A 76 13.06 1.56 8.20
N GLY A 77 13.05 0.28 8.61
CA GLY A 77 12.63 -0.12 9.95
C GLY A 77 11.12 -0.10 10.16
N LYS A 78 10.35 -0.04 9.07
CA LYS A 78 8.90 0.06 9.11
C LYS A 78 8.25 -1.28 8.80
N ILE A 79 7.03 -1.46 9.30
CA ILE A 79 6.14 -2.58 9.01
C ILE A 79 5.44 -2.27 7.68
N PRO A 80 5.56 -3.13 6.66
CA PRO A 80 4.87 -2.93 5.39
C PRO A 80 3.34 -2.97 5.56
N LEU A 81 2.65 -1.91 5.15
CA LEU A 81 1.20 -1.82 5.07
C LEU A 81 0.77 -1.98 3.61
N LEU A 82 0.02 -3.05 3.33
CA LEU A 82 -0.38 -3.45 1.98
C LEU A 82 -1.88 -3.28 1.77
N ASP A 83 -2.21 -2.76 0.59
CA ASP A 83 -3.55 -2.75 0.03
C ASP A 83 -3.69 -3.86 -1.02
N VAL A 84 -4.45 -4.92 -0.72
CA VAL A 84 -4.53 -6.12 -1.58
C VAL A 84 -5.96 -6.65 -1.76
N ASN A 85 -6.18 -7.40 -2.85
CA ASN A 85 -7.41 -8.15 -3.09
C ASN A 85 -7.39 -9.47 -2.28
N VAL A 86 -8.56 -9.93 -1.83
CA VAL A 86 -8.76 -11.25 -1.20
C VAL A 86 -8.15 -12.38 -2.04
N LYS A 87 -8.29 -12.35 -3.37
CA LYS A 87 -7.72 -13.35 -4.29
C LYS A 87 -6.19 -13.40 -4.21
N SER A 88 -5.55 -12.24 -4.04
CA SER A 88 -4.09 -12.14 -3.91
C SER A 88 -3.57 -12.74 -2.60
N ILE A 89 -4.41 -12.87 -1.57
CA ILE A 89 -4.03 -13.49 -0.29
C ILE A 89 -3.53 -14.92 -0.48
N LYS A 90 -4.07 -15.69 -1.44
CA LYS A 90 -3.58 -17.06 -1.73
C LYS A 90 -2.12 -17.04 -2.16
N GLN A 91 -1.74 -16.11 -3.04
CA GLN A 91 -0.36 -15.95 -3.51
C GLN A 91 0.55 -15.47 -2.38
N LEU A 92 0.08 -14.51 -1.59
CA LEU A 92 0.83 -13.95 -0.46
C LEU A 92 1.10 -15.00 0.63
N LYS A 93 0.12 -15.85 0.96
CA LYS A 93 0.27 -16.94 1.95
C LYS A 93 1.29 -18.00 1.53
N GLN A 94 1.56 -18.16 0.24
CA GLN A 94 2.60 -19.07 -0.26
C GLN A 94 4.02 -18.50 -0.12
N GLN A 95 4.14 -17.20 0.14
CA GLN A 95 5.44 -16.55 0.30
C GLN A 95 5.97 -16.78 1.71
N GLN A 96 7.02 -17.61 1.84
CA GLN A 96 7.63 -17.92 3.14
C GLN A 96 8.15 -16.67 3.88
N GLU A 97 8.45 -15.59 3.15
CA GLU A 97 8.88 -14.30 3.70
C GLU A 97 7.75 -13.52 4.41
N LEU A 98 6.49 -13.95 4.27
CA LEU A 98 5.27 -13.28 4.76
C LEU A 98 4.51 -14.12 5.80
N VAL A 99 5.16 -15.10 6.44
CA VAL A 99 4.52 -16.09 7.35
C VAL A 99 3.87 -15.47 8.59
N CYS A 100 4.23 -14.24 8.98
CA CYS A 100 3.67 -13.55 10.16
C CYS A 100 2.65 -12.44 9.82
N SER A 101 2.02 -12.50 8.65
CA SER A 101 1.19 -11.38 8.18
C SER A 101 -0.18 -11.33 8.86
N LEU A 102 -0.61 -10.13 9.26
CA LEU A 102 -1.97 -9.84 9.70
C LEU A 102 -2.81 -9.51 8.47
N ILE A 103 -3.93 -10.21 8.26
CA ILE A 103 -4.84 -9.93 7.15
C ILE A 103 -6.18 -9.49 7.73
N ILE A 104 -6.68 -8.34 7.27
CA ILE A 104 -7.92 -7.72 7.74
C ILE A 104 -8.81 -7.46 6.52
N PHE A 105 -9.98 -8.07 6.50
CA PHE A 105 -10.96 -7.88 5.42
C PHE A 105 -11.94 -6.77 5.80
N ILE A 106 -12.09 -5.77 4.92
CA ILE A 106 -13.02 -4.65 5.08
C ILE A 106 -14.23 -4.90 4.18
N LYS A 107 -15.41 -5.04 4.79
CA LYS A 107 -16.68 -5.23 4.07
C LYS A 107 -17.61 -4.03 4.28
N PRO A 108 -18.49 -3.70 3.31
CA PRO A 108 -19.51 -2.68 3.51
C PRO A 108 -20.64 -3.20 4.44
N PRO A 109 -21.55 -2.33 4.92
CA PRO A 109 -22.67 -2.74 5.75
C PRO A 109 -23.67 -3.58 4.96
N ASN A 110 -24.41 -4.40 5.69
CA ASN A 110 -25.47 -5.22 5.13
C ASN A 110 -26.69 -4.38 4.69
N PRO A 111 -27.39 -4.79 3.61
CA PRO A 111 -27.03 -5.87 2.69
C PRO A 111 -25.90 -5.46 1.74
N VAL A 112 -24.79 -6.20 1.80
CA VAL A 112 -23.48 -5.81 1.20
C VAL A 112 -23.59 -5.40 -0.27
N LEU A 113 -24.20 -6.24 -1.11
CA LEU A 113 -24.27 -5.97 -2.55
C LEU A 113 -25.11 -4.74 -2.88
N LYS A 114 -26.22 -4.54 -2.17
CA LYS A 114 -27.10 -3.39 -2.37
C LYS A 114 -26.40 -2.09 -1.97
N THR A 115 -25.79 -2.08 -0.78
CA THR A 115 -24.99 -0.94 -0.31
C THR A 115 -23.88 -0.62 -1.30
N LEU A 116 -23.18 -1.64 -1.80
CA LEU A 116 -22.11 -1.46 -2.77
C LEU A 116 -22.62 -0.92 -4.10
N GLU A 117 -23.76 -1.41 -4.59
CA GLU A 117 -24.39 -0.92 -5.83
C GLU A 117 -24.78 0.55 -5.71
N GLU A 118 -25.44 0.94 -4.61
CA GLU A 118 -25.80 2.34 -4.34
C GLU A 118 -24.57 3.24 -4.31
N ARG A 119 -23.48 2.80 -3.67
CA ARG A 119 -22.21 3.52 -3.66
C ARG A 119 -21.57 3.60 -5.05
N LEU A 120 -21.60 2.53 -5.84
CA LEU A 120 -21.04 2.54 -7.19
C LEU A 120 -21.84 3.43 -8.15
N LYS A 121 -23.17 3.49 -8.03
CA LYS A 121 -24.03 4.35 -8.84
C LYS A 121 -23.77 5.83 -8.57
N LYS A 122 -23.79 6.26 -7.31
CA LYS A 122 -23.44 7.64 -6.92
C LYS A 122 -22.05 8.03 -7.41
N ARG A 123 -21.07 7.12 -7.34
CA ARG A 123 -19.74 7.36 -7.92
C ARG A 123 -19.78 7.50 -9.44
N SER A 124 -20.55 6.66 -10.13
CA SER A 124 -20.64 6.69 -11.59
C SER A 124 -21.20 8.00 -12.13
N GLU A 125 -22.11 8.65 -11.39
CA GLU A 125 -22.64 9.98 -11.70
C GLU A 125 -21.55 11.05 -11.69
N ILE A 126 -20.54 10.91 -10.82
CA ILE A 126 -19.40 11.83 -10.70
C ILE A 126 -18.32 11.51 -11.74
N THR A 127 -17.96 10.23 -11.91
CA THR A 127 -16.81 9.83 -12.71
C THR A 127 -17.14 9.47 -14.16
N GLY A 128 -18.42 9.44 -14.54
CA GLY A 128 -18.88 9.01 -15.87
C GLY A 128 -18.62 7.52 -16.15
N GLU A 129 -18.63 6.67 -15.12
CA GLU A 129 -18.37 5.24 -15.27
C GLU A 129 -19.59 4.52 -15.88
N ASN A 130 -19.40 3.74 -16.93
CA ASN A 130 -20.51 3.03 -17.60
C ASN A 130 -21.08 1.89 -16.73
N GLU A 131 -22.38 1.58 -16.88
CA GLU A 131 -23.09 0.51 -16.18
C GLU A 131 -22.40 -0.85 -16.26
N ASP A 132 -21.78 -1.18 -17.39
CA ASP A 132 -21.06 -2.46 -17.55
C ASP A 132 -19.85 -2.57 -16.60
N ALA A 133 -19.19 -1.45 -16.31
CA ALA A 133 -18.11 -1.42 -15.33
C ALA A 133 -18.64 -1.57 -13.90
N ILE A 134 -19.82 -1.01 -13.60
CA ILE A 134 -20.51 -1.20 -12.32
C ILE A 134 -20.85 -2.69 -12.12
N LYS A 135 -21.46 -3.33 -13.13
CA LYS A 135 -21.79 -4.77 -13.10
C LYS A 135 -20.55 -5.64 -12.85
N LYS A 136 -19.45 -5.37 -13.55
CA LYS A 136 -18.17 -6.08 -13.35
C LYS A 136 -17.63 -5.92 -11.93
N ARG A 137 -17.77 -4.73 -11.33
CA ARG A 137 -17.34 -4.48 -9.95
C ARG A 137 -18.21 -5.21 -8.93
N LEU A 138 -19.53 -5.22 -9.12
CA LEU A 138 -20.45 -5.97 -8.25
C LEU A 138 -20.17 -7.48 -8.31
N ALA A 139 -19.96 -8.02 -9.52
CA ALA A 139 -19.55 -9.41 -9.69
C ALA A 139 -18.21 -9.71 -8.99
N SER A 140 -17.23 -8.81 -9.11
CA SER A 140 -15.95 -8.96 -8.40
C SER A 140 -16.13 -8.97 -6.88
N ALA A 141 -16.96 -8.09 -6.34
CA ALA A 141 -17.23 -8.01 -4.92
C ALA A 141 -17.92 -9.25 -4.37
N GLN A 142 -18.86 -9.84 -5.13
CA GLN A 142 -19.48 -11.11 -4.78
C GLN A 142 -18.43 -12.23 -4.66
N ILE A 143 -17.53 -12.33 -5.64
CA ILE A 143 -16.45 -13.32 -5.61
C ILE A 143 -15.50 -13.07 -4.43
N GLU A 144 -15.23 -11.82 -4.07
CA GLU A 144 -14.39 -11.49 -2.91
C GLU A 144 -15.00 -11.92 -1.58
N LEU A 145 -16.33 -11.83 -1.44
CA LEU A 145 -17.03 -12.32 -0.24
C LEU A 145 -16.91 -13.84 -0.14
N GLU A 146 -17.18 -14.56 -1.24
CA GLU A 146 -17.03 -16.02 -1.30
C GLU A 146 -15.59 -16.46 -1.00
N GLU A 147 -14.60 -15.75 -1.55
CA GLU A 147 -13.19 -16.03 -1.29
C GLU A 147 -12.78 -15.73 0.15
N CYS A 148 -13.36 -14.69 0.78
CA CYS A 148 -13.13 -14.38 2.19
C CYS A 148 -13.60 -15.54 3.08
N GLU A 149 -14.78 -16.09 2.79
CA GLU A 149 -15.33 -17.26 3.48
C GLU A 149 -14.47 -18.51 3.24
N ASN A 150 -14.09 -18.78 1.99
CA ASN A 150 -13.25 -19.91 1.61
C ASN A 150 -11.87 -19.87 2.30
N LEU A 151 -11.28 -18.68 2.43
CA LEU A 151 -10.00 -18.46 3.10
C LEU A 151 -10.11 -18.43 4.63
N LYS A 152 -11.32 -18.48 5.18
CA LYS A 152 -11.62 -18.43 6.62
C LYS A 152 -10.92 -17.25 7.31
N LEU A 153 -10.97 -16.08 6.68
CA LEU A 153 -10.39 -14.87 7.26
C LEU A 153 -11.13 -14.54 8.56
N ARG A 154 -10.36 -14.33 9.64
CA ARG A 154 -10.92 -14.12 11.00
C ARG A 154 -11.15 -12.65 11.32
N ASN A 155 -10.27 -11.78 10.82
CA ASN A 155 -10.36 -10.35 11.08
C ASN A 155 -11.21 -9.73 9.97
N ILE A 156 -12.49 -9.49 10.28
CA ILE A 156 -13.45 -8.87 9.37
C ILE A 156 -14.00 -7.61 10.04
N ILE A 157 -13.85 -6.47 9.38
CA ILE A 157 -14.38 -5.19 9.83
C ILE A 157 -15.50 -4.77 8.88
N ILE A 158 -16.64 -4.41 9.46
CA ILE A 158 -17.76 -3.83 8.70
C ILE A 158 -17.60 -2.31 8.74
N ASN A 159 -17.46 -1.70 7.57
CA ASN A 159 -17.28 -0.25 7.43
C ASN A 159 -18.62 0.45 7.17
N ASP A 160 -19.35 0.61 8.27
CA ASP A 160 -20.65 1.28 8.33
C ASP A 160 -20.44 2.78 8.53
N TYR A 161 -19.61 3.11 9.52
CA TYR A 161 -19.14 4.44 9.90
C TYR A 161 -17.61 4.39 10.02
N ILE A 162 -16.95 5.39 9.45
CA ILE A 162 -15.50 5.36 9.29
C ILE A 162 -14.77 5.31 10.64
N ASP A 163 -15.25 6.06 11.63
CA ASP A 163 -14.61 6.15 12.94
C ASP A 163 -14.75 4.84 13.73
N ASN A 164 -15.93 4.22 13.72
CA ASN A 164 -16.15 2.91 14.35
C ASN A 164 -15.34 1.80 13.66
N ALA A 165 -15.21 1.87 12.34
CA ALA A 165 -14.41 0.92 11.58
C ALA A 165 -12.91 1.11 11.86
N TYR A 166 -12.48 2.36 12.03
CA TYR A 166 -11.12 2.70 12.37
C TYR A 166 -10.75 2.27 13.79
N GLU A 167 -11.61 2.50 14.77
CA GLU A 167 -11.40 2.05 16.15
C GLU A 167 -11.13 0.54 16.20
N LYS A 168 -12.00 -0.26 15.57
CA LYS A 168 -11.81 -1.72 15.45
C LYS A 168 -10.53 -2.10 14.69
N LEU A 169 -10.16 -1.33 13.67
CA LEU A 169 -8.95 -1.56 12.91
C LEU A 169 -7.72 -1.35 13.80
N SER A 170 -7.70 -0.25 14.55
CA SER A 170 -6.63 0.09 15.49
C SER A 170 -6.51 -0.93 16.62
N GLU A 171 -7.62 -1.42 17.18
CA GLU A 171 -7.61 -2.50 18.18
C GLU A 171 -6.93 -3.78 17.68
N ILE A 172 -7.14 -4.13 16.41
CA ILE A 172 -6.56 -5.33 15.78
C ILE A 172 -5.08 -5.12 15.43
N VAL A 173 -4.73 -3.91 14.97
CA VAL A 173 -3.40 -3.57 14.45
C VAL A 173 -2.41 -3.24 15.58
N LEU A 174 -2.85 -2.57 16.65
CA LEU A 174 -1.97 -2.07 17.71
C LEU A 174 -1.12 -3.17 18.37
N PRO A 175 -1.66 -4.35 18.77
CA PRO A 175 -0.84 -5.41 19.36
C PRO A 175 0.22 -5.96 18.39
N VAL A 176 -0.05 -5.91 17.08
CA VAL A 176 0.90 -6.33 16.04
C VAL A 176 2.00 -5.28 15.88
N ILE A 177 1.64 -4.00 15.86
CA ILE A 177 2.58 -2.88 15.86
C ILE A 177 3.50 -2.97 17.07
N GLU A 178 2.98 -3.07 18.29
CA GLU A 178 3.77 -3.14 19.52
C GLU A 178 4.75 -4.33 19.51
N ARG A 179 4.28 -5.50 19.08
CA ARG A 179 5.10 -6.72 18.97
C ARG A 179 6.19 -6.60 17.91
N LEU A 180 5.91 -5.95 16.79
CA LEU A 180 6.82 -5.89 15.64
C LEU A 180 7.74 -4.67 15.68
N HIS A 181 7.31 -3.54 16.26
CA HIS A 181 8.12 -2.33 16.43
C HIS A 181 9.44 -2.66 17.16
N GLY A 182 9.39 -3.47 18.23
CA GLY A 182 10.59 -3.95 18.92
C GLY A 182 11.50 -4.86 18.08
N LYS A 183 11.01 -5.47 17.00
CA LYS A 183 11.84 -6.28 16.07
C LYS A 183 12.42 -5.46 14.93
N TYR A 184 11.64 -4.54 14.35
CA TYR A 184 12.08 -3.72 13.22
C TYR A 184 12.97 -2.54 13.63
N SER A 185 12.77 -1.96 14.81
CA SER A 185 13.71 -0.98 15.38
C SER A 185 15.11 -1.58 15.56
N ASN A 186 15.20 -2.83 16.03
CA ASN A 186 16.47 -3.55 16.17
C ASN A 186 17.11 -3.91 14.81
N LEU A 187 16.31 -4.23 13.77
CA LEU A 187 16.83 -4.45 12.41
C LEU A 187 17.49 -3.20 11.82
N VAL A 188 17.02 -1.98 12.14
CA VAL A 188 17.67 -0.73 11.71
C VAL A 188 19.02 -0.54 12.41
N LEU A 189 19.11 -0.91 13.69
CA LEU A 189 20.35 -0.83 14.45
C LEU A 189 21.40 -1.81 13.92
N ASP A 190 21.02 -3.06 13.65
CA ASP A 190 21.92 -4.10 13.12
C ASP A 190 22.43 -3.75 11.71
N ASN A 191 21.56 -3.26 10.82
CA ASN A 191 21.98 -2.83 9.48
C ASN A 191 22.94 -1.62 9.52
N ASN A 192 22.80 -0.72 10.49
CA ASN A 192 23.73 0.40 10.69
C ASN A 192 25.07 -0.03 11.28
N ILE A 193 25.11 -1.10 12.08
CA ILE A 193 26.35 -1.69 12.59
C ILE A 193 27.11 -2.42 11.45
N ASP A 194 26.40 -3.15 10.59
CA ASP A 194 26.98 -3.83 9.42
C ASP A 194 27.50 -2.84 8.36
N ALA A 195 26.81 -1.71 8.16
CA ALA A 195 27.26 -0.64 7.27
C ALA A 195 28.53 0.07 7.80
N LYS A 196 28.63 0.29 9.12
CA LYS A 196 29.81 0.90 9.78
C LYS A 196 31.00 -0.05 9.90
N THR A 197 30.79 -1.36 9.96
CA THR A 197 31.87 -2.35 10.02
C THR A 197 32.46 -2.66 8.65
N LYS A 198 31.70 -2.53 7.55
CA LYS A 198 32.22 -2.63 6.18
C LYS A 198 33.11 -1.45 5.74
N THR A 199 32.99 -0.29 6.37
CA THR A 199 33.81 0.91 6.05
C THR A 199 35.16 0.96 6.75
N LYS A 200 35.52 -0.02 7.60
CA LYS A 200 36.79 -0.04 8.35
C LYS A 200 37.86 -1.03 7.84
N LYS A 201 37.69 -1.62 6.66
CA LYS A 201 38.64 -2.60 6.10
C LYS A 201 39.25 -2.18 4.76
N THR A 202 39.87 -1.01 4.70
CA THR A 202 40.95 -0.74 3.74
C THR A 202 41.86 0.38 4.27
N VAL A 203 42.81 0.01 5.15
CA VAL A 203 44.00 0.82 5.38
C VAL A 203 45.19 -0.12 5.19
N VAL A 204 45.75 -0.11 3.98
CA VAL A 204 47.10 -0.57 3.69
C VAL A 204 47.75 0.48 2.80
N ASN A 205 48.93 0.92 3.23
CA ASN A 205 49.78 1.98 2.70
C ASN A 205 50.23 1.76 1.24
N ASN A 206 50.39 2.85 0.46
CA ASN A 206 51.71 3.38 0.06
C ASN A 206 51.64 4.59 -0.90
N SER A 207 52.36 5.64 -0.50
CA SER A 207 53.22 6.60 -1.26
C SER A 207 52.91 7.04 -2.71
N ASN A 208 52.87 8.38 -2.85
CA ASN A 208 53.35 9.26 -3.95
C ASN A 208 52.93 8.99 -5.40
N PHE A 209 52.21 9.94 -6.03
CA PHE A 209 52.70 10.76 -7.16
C PHE A 209 51.69 11.86 -7.56
N ASP A 210 52.22 12.82 -8.32
CA ASP A 210 51.81 14.21 -8.59
C ASP A 210 50.47 14.50 -9.32
N THR A 211 49.99 15.72 -9.04
CA THR A 211 49.29 16.77 -9.82
C THR A 211 48.36 16.46 -11.01
N ASP A 212 47.30 17.28 -11.05
CA ASP A 212 46.53 17.77 -12.21
C ASP A 212 45.62 16.81 -12.98
N ASN A 213 44.30 16.93 -12.73
CA ASN A 213 43.36 17.58 -13.67
C ASN A 213 41.91 17.44 -13.17
N ASN A 214 41.22 18.58 -13.14
CA ASN A 214 39.77 18.66 -13.11
C ASN A 214 39.22 18.06 -14.42
N ASP A 215 38.18 17.23 -14.34
CA ASP A 215 36.90 17.49 -15.03
C ASP A 215 35.94 16.29 -14.87
N ASP A 216 34.66 16.64 -14.66
CA ASP A 216 33.45 15.90 -15.01
C ASP A 216 33.10 14.56 -14.35
N ILE A 217 32.54 14.60 -13.13
CA ILE A 217 31.37 13.78 -12.75
C ILE A 217 30.48 14.55 -11.76
N ASN A 218 29.59 15.40 -12.26
CA ASN A 218 28.42 15.87 -11.51
C ASN A 218 27.23 15.98 -12.46
N ASN A 219 26.54 14.87 -12.71
CA ASN A 219 25.16 14.92 -13.18
C ASN A 219 24.39 13.62 -12.88
N LEU A 220 23.94 13.49 -11.63
CA LEU A 220 22.71 12.76 -11.32
C LEU A 220 21.88 13.66 -10.39
N PRO A 221 20.61 13.95 -10.68
CA PRO A 221 19.79 14.77 -9.81
C PRO A 221 19.49 13.99 -8.53
N ALA A 222 19.75 14.63 -7.39
CA ALA A 222 19.33 14.15 -6.08
C ALA A 222 17.80 14.03 -6.05
N LEU A 223 17.30 12.82 -5.78
CA LEU A 223 15.89 12.61 -5.42
C LEU A 223 15.70 13.26 -4.05
N GLN A 224 14.98 14.37 -4.02
CA GLN A 224 14.61 15.08 -2.81
C GLN A 224 13.64 14.25 -1.97
N ASP A 225 13.83 14.30 -0.65
CA ASP A 225 12.96 13.71 0.37
C ASP A 225 11.54 14.32 0.32
N ASP A 226 10.64 13.68 -0.44
CA ASP A 226 9.24 14.10 -0.61
C ASP A 226 8.27 13.60 0.47
N ASN A 227 8.76 13.02 1.58
CA ASN A 227 7.90 12.52 2.66
C ASN A 227 7.15 13.62 3.44
N ARG A 228 7.52 14.89 3.31
CA ARG A 228 6.83 16.01 3.97
C ARG A 228 5.53 16.42 3.28
N ASN A 229 5.39 16.13 1.98
CA ASN A 229 4.24 16.57 1.17
C ASN A 229 2.98 15.69 1.31
N ILE A 230 3.05 14.58 2.07
CA ILE A 230 1.88 13.73 2.35
C ILE A 230 0.95 14.39 3.37
N PHE A 231 1.50 15.16 4.32
CA PHE A 231 0.77 15.71 5.47
C PHE A 231 -0.02 16.99 5.17
N ASP A 232 0.31 17.75 4.12
CA ASP A 232 -0.34 19.03 3.81
C ASP A 232 -1.78 18.90 3.27
N ARG A 233 -2.26 17.68 3.00
CA ARG A 233 -3.63 17.43 2.51
C ARG A 233 -4.68 17.20 3.59
N ALA A 234 -4.30 17.07 4.86
CA ALA A 234 -5.25 16.78 5.95
C ALA A 234 -6.00 18.02 6.51
N LEU A 235 -5.88 19.19 5.88
CA LEU A 235 -6.38 20.47 6.40
C LEU A 235 -7.52 21.12 5.59
N ALA A 236 -8.35 20.35 4.90
CA ALA A 236 -9.54 20.90 4.23
C ALA A 236 -10.85 20.36 4.85
N ASP A 237 -11.56 21.29 5.47
CA ASP A 237 -12.95 21.32 5.99
C ASP A 237 -13.35 20.56 7.28
N PRO A 238 -13.79 21.27 8.36
CA PRO A 238 -14.26 20.65 9.61
C PRO A 238 -15.76 20.27 9.64
N GLU A 239 -16.50 20.36 8.54
CA GLU A 239 -17.95 20.08 8.50
C GLU A 239 -18.29 19.04 7.41
N ASP A 240 -17.97 17.76 7.65
CA ASP A 240 -18.33 16.69 6.70
C ASP A 240 -18.96 15.48 7.42
N ASP A 241 -20.23 15.19 7.08
CA ASP A 241 -21.08 14.14 7.67
C ASP A 241 -20.37 12.77 7.63
N HIS A 242 -20.02 12.22 8.80
CA HIS A 242 -19.21 11.01 9.07
C HIS A 242 -19.67 9.66 8.43
N ARG A 243 -20.53 9.71 7.41
CA ARG A 243 -21.03 8.57 6.62
C ARG A 243 -20.22 8.39 5.35
N ASP A 244 -19.13 7.63 5.41
CA ASP A 244 -18.31 7.14 4.27
C ASP A 244 -18.45 8.06 3.03
N LEU A 245 -18.09 9.33 3.24
CA LEU A 245 -18.19 10.34 2.19
C LEU A 245 -17.23 9.91 1.11
N PHE A 246 -17.78 9.86 -0.08
CA PHE A 246 -17.08 9.58 -1.31
C PHE A 246 -15.73 10.30 -1.29
N ASP A 247 -14.65 9.54 -1.14
CA ASP A 247 -13.38 9.93 -1.73
C ASP A 247 -13.59 9.72 -3.24
N PRO A 248 -13.89 10.80 -4.00
CA PRO A 248 -14.28 10.70 -5.39
C PRO A 248 -13.09 10.28 -6.28
N ASP A 249 -11.88 10.37 -5.75
CA ASP A 249 -10.63 9.97 -6.41
C ASP A 249 -10.30 8.49 -6.15
N ASN A 250 -10.94 7.86 -5.15
CA ASN A 250 -10.60 6.52 -4.72
C ASN A 250 -11.48 5.44 -5.35
N ILE A 251 -10.97 4.92 -6.46
CA ILE A 251 -11.64 3.94 -7.30
C ILE A 251 -11.56 2.55 -6.63
N PRO A 252 -12.69 1.88 -6.31
CA PRO A 252 -12.67 0.55 -5.70
C PRO A 252 -11.96 -0.45 -6.61
N SER A 253 -10.69 -0.74 -6.35
CA SER A 253 -9.85 -1.61 -7.19
C SER A 253 -10.18 -3.10 -7.05
N GLY A 254 -11.31 -3.44 -6.40
CA GLY A 254 -11.55 -4.80 -5.91
C GLY A 254 -10.52 -5.17 -4.83
N ARG A 255 -10.04 -4.20 -4.05
CA ARG A 255 -9.12 -4.49 -2.95
C ARG A 255 -9.84 -4.26 -1.64
N SER A 256 -10.10 -5.37 -0.96
CA SER A 256 -10.91 -5.40 0.25
C SER A 256 -10.11 -5.88 1.46
N CYS A 257 -8.80 -6.11 1.32
CA CYS A 257 -7.93 -6.51 2.42
C CYS A 257 -6.86 -5.44 2.72
N ILE A 258 -6.67 -5.16 3.99
CA ILE A 258 -5.46 -4.53 4.54
C ILE A 258 -4.57 -5.65 5.07
N MET A 259 -3.27 -5.59 4.77
CA MET A 259 -2.30 -6.56 5.28
C MET A 259 -1.09 -5.87 5.89
N LEU A 260 -0.62 -6.36 7.05
CA LEU A 260 0.62 -5.97 7.72
C LEU A 260 1.59 -7.15 7.81
#